data_AF-A0A6B3I2D8-F1
#
_entry.id   AF-A0A6B3I2D8-F1
#
_cell.length_a   1.000
_cell.length_b   1.000
_cell.length_c   1.000
_cell.angle_alpha   90.00
_cell.angle_beta   90.00
_cell.angle_gamma   90.00
#
_symmetry.space_group_name_H-M   'P 1'
#
loop_
_entity.id
_entity.type
_entity.pdbx_description
1 polymer ?
#
loop_
_entity_poly.entity_id
_entity_poly.type
_entity_poly.pdbx_seq_one_letter_code
_entity_poly.pdbx_strand_id
1 'polypeptide(L)'
;MAGTYVLAAASETATAVSPPGEEFTAFTGALLTVLRNGVPGLPRYLDLDSIFRRLSKELTLSNRPQPSKQSRDHLDRAPFIKNAAYAPSGDAPLPPVPAQQRPLAETSGTGTPPLSRTSATSKAAAVPRRTANIPDGKLIPLMQRKAVRLVGLAAAALALLLGGYSVFSVSPEDSPQIRQIHGKGTIKVGVKADQPGLASETTPGQWQGFEIDLAYNIAAGLGFPRHKVKFRAVETKDRDRLLQSGEVDFVLATWTMDGSQATKARKHASVPLSFVGPYFKTSLSALVWGTEEGVASVEGIDDIREYDRDRICTAVGSTSEDYLKKEDVDHTTKASYQQCWNDENVHVVITDEIILAGLNQMNDYRTGEGEEAKKGHVVRLAGTVESYGVGLTAGDPIFEYLTCRAIPKDWESNVSTNLEEMAKKHLDSEWTRPTVKFPECSRLDAWKYKMRNFFFWPCCATDRNVARTPGMECGPRHSAMPPQAHSASHSASHSASRAASSD
;
A
#
# COMPACT_ATOMS: atom_id res chain seq x y z
N MET A 1 13.48 13.53 -41.57
CA MET A 1 12.85 12.89 -40.40
C MET A 1 11.60 13.69 -40.07
N ALA A 2 10.48 13.01 -39.83
CA ALA A 2 9.24 13.62 -39.37
C ALA A 2 8.94 13.06 -37.97
N GLY A 3 8.48 13.90 -37.06
CA GLY A 3 8.22 13.54 -35.68
C GLY A 3 8.13 14.78 -34.79
N THR A 4 7.69 14.61 -33.55
CA THR A 4 7.59 15.71 -32.58
C THR A 4 8.19 15.25 -31.26
N TYR A 5 8.98 16.12 -30.65
CA TYR A 5 9.53 15.91 -29.31
C TYR A 5 9.18 17.11 -28.45
N VAL A 6 8.57 16.84 -27.30
CA VAL A 6 8.26 17.84 -26.27
C VAL A 6 9.07 17.49 -25.04
N LEU A 7 9.80 18.47 -24.52
CA LEU A 7 10.51 18.41 -23.25
C LEU A 7 10.00 19.53 -22.37
N ALA A 8 9.41 19.17 -21.23
CA ALA A 8 8.86 20.13 -20.27
C ALA A 8 9.70 20.16 -19.00
N ALA A 9 9.79 21.35 -18.40
CA ALA A 9 10.65 21.63 -17.24
C ALA A 9 10.25 20.87 -15.96
N ALA A 10 8.99 20.44 -15.90
CA ALA A 10 8.42 19.66 -14.83
C ALA A 10 7.37 18.69 -15.40
N SER A 11 6.94 17.71 -14.61
CA SER A 11 5.77 16.89 -14.94
C SER A 11 4.47 17.71 -14.91
N GLU A 12 3.40 17.19 -15.51
CA GLU A 12 2.08 17.86 -15.58
C GLU A 12 1.52 18.29 -14.21
N THR A 13 1.95 17.64 -13.13
CA THR A 13 1.52 17.89 -11.75
C THR A 13 2.56 18.60 -10.88
N ALA A 14 3.69 19.02 -11.44
CA ALA A 14 4.80 19.64 -10.70
C ALA A 14 5.09 21.05 -11.19
N THR A 15 5.39 21.95 -10.27
CA THR A 15 5.72 23.34 -10.59
C THR A 15 7.21 23.45 -10.91
N ALA A 16 7.54 24.06 -12.05
CA ALA A 16 8.93 24.38 -12.38
C ALA A 16 9.48 25.42 -11.39
N VAL A 17 10.72 25.21 -10.93
CA VAL A 17 11.33 26.03 -9.87
C VAL A 17 12.39 26.96 -10.44
N SER A 18 12.45 28.19 -9.91
CA SER A 18 13.53 29.16 -10.14
C SER A 18 14.16 29.52 -8.79
N PRO A 19 15.26 28.86 -8.39
CA PRO A 19 15.86 29.09 -7.08
C PRO A 19 16.40 30.53 -6.92
N PRO A 20 16.28 31.15 -5.74
CA PRO A 20 16.86 32.47 -5.48
C PRO A 20 18.39 32.44 -5.60
N GLY A 21 18.98 33.40 -6.32
CA GLY A 21 20.43 33.52 -6.49
C GLY A 21 21.03 32.74 -7.67
N GLU A 22 20.21 31.96 -8.40
CA GLU A 22 20.64 31.30 -9.64
C GLU A 22 20.30 32.14 -10.87
N GLU A 23 21.19 32.13 -11.87
CA GLU A 23 21.02 32.88 -13.12
C GLU A 23 19.88 32.32 -14.00
N PHE A 24 19.62 31.02 -13.92
CA PHE A 24 18.60 30.33 -14.70
C PHE A 24 17.62 29.56 -13.80
N THR A 25 16.45 29.22 -14.34
CA THR A 25 15.56 28.27 -13.67
C THR A 25 16.27 26.93 -13.50
N ALA A 26 15.83 26.15 -12.50
CA ALA A 26 16.46 24.88 -12.16
C ALA A 26 16.64 23.96 -13.36
N PHE A 27 15.59 23.85 -14.18
CA PHE A 27 15.59 23.07 -15.40
C PHE A 27 16.52 23.64 -16.47
N THR A 28 16.44 24.96 -16.74
CA THR A 28 17.22 25.59 -17.80
C THR A 28 18.72 25.54 -17.49
N GLY A 29 19.12 25.76 -16.24
CA GLY A 29 20.52 25.66 -15.83
C GLY A 29 21.10 24.25 -16.03
N ALA A 30 20.35 23.23 -15.62
CA ALA A 30 20.76 21.83 -15.80
C ALA A 30 20.79 21.43 -17.29
N LEU A 31 19.80 21.85 -18.09
CA LEU A 31 19.78 21.57 -19.53
C LEU A 31 20.97 22.21 -20.25
N LEU A 32 21.28 23.47 -19.95
CA LEU A 32 22.45 24.16 -20.52
C LEU A 32 23.75 23.48 -20.11
N THR A 33 23.84 22.97 -18.89
CA THR A 33 25.02 22.22 -18.40
C THR A 33 25.24 20.96 -19.24
N VAL A 34 24.21 20.15 -19.47
CA VAL A 34 24.30 18.93 -20.29
C VAL A 34 24.64 19.27 -21.75
N LEU A 35 24.04 20.32 -22.32
CA LEU A 35 24.28 20.70 -23.71
C LEU A 35 25.68 21.30 -23.95
N ARG A 36 26.24 22.03 -22.97
CA ARG A 36 27.57 22.66 -23.08
C ARG A 36 28.71 21.70 -22.75
N ASN A 37 28.57 20.95 -21.66
CA ASN A 37 29.65 20.11 -21.15
C ASN A 37 29.62 18.70 -21.73
N GLY A 38 28.46 18.26 -22.25
CA GLY A 38 28.27 16.90 -22.75
C GLY A 38 28.15 15.87 -21.63
N VAL A 39 28.11 14.59 -22.01
CA VAL A 39 27.96 13.46 -21.08
C VAL A 39 29.11 12.47 -21.29
N PRO A 40 30.02 12.30 -20.31
CA PRO A 40 31.11 11.34 -20.41
C PRO A 40 30.62 9.92 -20.62
N GLY A 41 31.36 9.13 -21.41
CA GLY A 41 31.04 7.73 -21.70
C GLY A 41 29.88 7.52 -22.69
N LEU A 42 29.26 8.59 -23.20
CA LEU A 42 28.26 8.50 -24.26
C LEU A 42 28.88 8.75 -25.65
N PRO A 43 28.22 8.27 -26.74
CA PRO A 43 28.72 8.40 -28.11
C PRO A 43 28.98 9.85 -28.56
N ARG A 44 29.64 9.99 -29.72
CA ARG A 44 30.02 11.29 -30.33
C ARG A 44 28.85 12.26 -30.50
N TYR A 45 27.63 11.76 -30.65
CA TYR A 45 26.41 12.56 -30.73
C TYR A 45 25.45 12.15 -29.61
N LEU A 46 24.89 13.12 -28.91
CA LEU A 46 23.81 12.92 -27.96
C LEU A 46 22.47 12.98 -28.70
N ASP A 47 21.60 12.03 -28.39
CA ASP A 47 20.18 12.07 -28.74
C ASP A 47 19.36 12.72 -27.61
N LEU A 48 18.11 13.07 -27.93
CA LEU A 48 17.22 13.78 -27.00
C LEU A 48 16.84 12.91 -25.79
N ASP A 49 16.81 11.59 -25.96
CA ASP A 49 16.56 10.62 -24.88
C ASP A 49 17.72 10.58 -23.86
N SER A 50 18.96 10.60 -24.35
CA SER A 50 20.16 10.63 -23.51
C SER A 50 20.29 11.96 -22.77
N ILE A 51 19.98 13.08 -23.42
CA ILE A 51 19.89 14.39 -22.78
C ILE A 51 18.82 14.36 -21.69
N PHE A 52 17.63 13.84 -21.97
CA PHE A 52 16.55 13.72 -20.99
C PHE A 52 16.93 12.86 -19.78
N ARG A 53 17.53 11.69 -20.00
CA ARG A 53 17.98 10.81 -18.91
C ARG A 53 19.01 11.50 -18.01
N ARG A 54 20.00 12.16 -18.62
CA ARG A 54 21.03 12.87 -17.86
C ARG A 54 20.44 14.03 -17.08
N LEU A 55 19.60 14.83 -17.72
CA LEU A 55 18.90 15.97 -17.11
C LEU A 55 18.00 15.53 -15.96
N SER A 56 17.24 14.45 -16.14
CA SER A 56 16.38 13.87 -15.10
C SER A 56 17.20 13.39 -13.91
N LYS A 57 18.35 12.75 -14.16
CA LYS A 57 19.28 12.32 -13.11
C LYS A 57 19.83 13.51 -12.33
N GLU A 58 20.33 14.54 -13.00
CA GLU A 58 20.89 15.73 -12.33
C GLU A 58 19.83 16.48 -11.52
N LEU A 59 18.64 16.71 -12.07
CA LEU A 59 17.55 17.36 -11.33
C LEU A 59 17.10 16.52 -10.14
N THR A 60 17.05 15.19 -10.27
CA THR A 60 16.72 14.29 -9.15
C THR A 60 17.78 14.35 -8.05
N LEU A 61 19.07 14.32 -8.40
CA LEU A 61 20.17 14.39 -7.43
C LEU A 61 20.21 15.72 -6.69
N SER A 62 19.81 16.81 -7.35
CA SER A 62 19.72 18.13 -6.73
C SER A 62 18.35 18.43 -6.11
N ASN A 63 17.50 17.42 -5.94
CA ASN A 63 16.15 17.52 -5.36
C ASN A 63 15.27 18.59 -6.05
N ARG A 64 15.37 18.69 -7.38
CA ARG A 64 14.61 19.62 -8.24
C ARG A 64 13.51 18.87 -9.00
N PRO A 65 12.44 19.56 -9.44
CA PRO A 65 11.37 18.94 -10.21
C PRO A 65 11.89 18.16 -11.40
N GLN A 66 11.41 16.92 -11.57
CA GLN A 66 11.82 16.10 -12.70
C GLN A 66 11.16 16.60 -13.99
N PRO A 67 11.91 16.66 -15.09
CA PRO A 67 11.35 17.04 -16.37
C PRO A 67 10.49 15.91 -16.92
N SER A 68 9.59 16.23 -17.84
CA SER A 68 8.79 15.24 -18.56
C SER A 68 9.05 15.32 -20.07
N LYS A 69 8.95 14.18 -20.75
CA LYS A 69 9.10 14.12 -22.21
C LYS A 69 7.91 13.44 -22.89
N GLN A 70 7.61 13.88 -24.10
CA GLN A 70 6.75 13.16 -25.04
C GLN A 70 7.48 13.08 -26.39
N SER A 71 7.48 11.90 -27.01
CA SER A 71 8.11 11.69 -28.31
C SER A 71 7.16 10.95 -29.25
N ARG A 72 7.14 11.36 -30.52
CA ARG A 72 6.48 10.66 -31.62
C ARG A 72 7.50 10.35 -32.71
N ASP A 73 7.30 9.21 -33.38
CA ASP A 73 8.09 8.74 -34.52
C ASP A 73 9.59 8.55 -34.23
N HIS A 74 9.91 8.18 -32.98
CA HIS A 74 11.28 7.85 -32.52
C HIS A 74 12.32 8.96 -32.69
N LEU A 75 11.89 10.23 -32.74
CA LEU A 75 12.81 11.37 -32.83
C LEU A 75 13.72 11.49 -31.59
N ASP A 76 13.35 10.85 -30.49
CA ASP A 76 14.12 10.84 -29.25
C ASP A 76 15.49 10.16 -29.36
N ARG A 77 15.67 9.26 -30.35
CA ARG A 77 16.93 8.55 -30.63
C ARG A 77 17.70 9.12 -31.83
N ALA A 78 17.21 10.19 -32.44
CA ALA A 78 17.90 10.85 -33.53
C ALA A 78 19.12 11.63 -33.00
N PRO A 79 20.29 11.60 -33.67
CA PRO A 79 21.43 12.44 -33.31
C PRO A 79 21.02 13.91 -33.28
N PHE A 80 21.12 14.54 -32.12
CA PHE A 80 20.63 15.90 -31.90
C PHE A 80 21.78 16.91 -31.80
N ILE A 81 22.78 16.63 -30.97
CA ILE A 81 23.93 17.53 -30.75
C ILE A 81 25.23 16.74 -30.60
N LYS A 82 26.37 17.34 -30.95
CA LYS A 82 27.69 16.74 -30.67
C LYS A 82 27.91 16.68 -29.17
N ASN A 83 28.40 15.54 -28.69
CA ASN A 83 28.75 15.36 -27.30
C ASN A 83 30.12 16.01 -27.00
N ALA A 84 30.13 17.11 -26.26
CA ALA A 84 31.38 17.81 -25.90
C ALA A 84 32.32 16.97 -25.01
N ALA A 85 31.78 16.01 -24.24
CA ALA A 85 32.55 15.12 -23.37
C ALA A 85 32.96 13.81 -24.07
N TYR A 86 32.82 13.70 -25.40
CA TYR A 86 33.19 12.49 -26.12
C TYR A 86 34.71 12.32 -26.15
N ALA A 87 35.19 11.23 -25.55
CA ALA A 87 36.54 10.71 -25.71
C ALA A 87 36.45 9.34 -26.40
N PRO A 88 37.12 9.11 -27.54
CA PRO A 88 37.16 7.79 -28.16
C PRO A 88 37.97 6.83 -27.27
N SER A 89 37.27 5.94 -26.56
CA SER A 89 37.87 4.82 -25.83
C SER A 89 38.34 3.75 -26.83
N GLY A 90 39.59 3.30 -26.73
CA GLY A 90 40.16 2.23 -27.57
C GLY A 90 39.40 0.90 -27.44
N ASP A 91 39.38 0.15 -28.55
CA ASP A 91 38.53 -1.02 -28.84
C ASP A 91 38.56 -2.15 -27.80
N ALA A 92 37.37 -2.59 -27.38
CA ALA A 92 37.12 -3.95 -26.89
C ALA A 92 35.90 -4.54 -27.63
N PRO A 93 35.98 -5.75 -28.22
CA PRO A 93 34.88 -6.28 -29.04
C PRO A 93 33.69 -6.76 -28.20
N LEU A 94 32.48 -6.44 -28.64
CA LEU A 94 31.23 -6.96 -28.06
C LEU A 94 30.98 -8.43 -28.50
N PRO A 95 30.42 -9.30 -27.64
CA PRO A 95 30.04 -10.66 -28.02
C PRO A 95 28.80 -10.69 -28.92
N PRO A 96 28.64 -11.72 -29.79
CA PRO A 96 27.54 -11.79 -30.75
C PRO A 96 26.20 -12.18 -30.13
N VAL A 97 25.13 -11.56 -30.62
CA VAL A 97 23.73 -11.79 -30.23
C VAL A 97 23.14 -12.99 -31.00
N PRO A 98 22.35 -13.90 -30.39
CA PRO A 98 21.73 -15.02 -31.10
C PRO A 98 20.59 -14.56 -32.01
N ALA A 99 20.53 -15.12 -33.23
CA ALA A 99 19.51 -14.81 -34.23
C ALA A 99 18.15 -15.41 -33.88
N GLN A 100 17.11 -14.57 -33.77
CA GLN A 100 15.71 -15.00 -33.78
C GLN A 100 15.25 -15.32 -35.21
N GLN A 101 14.66 -16.51 -35.39
CA GLN A 101 14.04 -16.96 -36.62
C GLN A 101 12.73 -16.22 -36.89
N ARG A 102 12.52 -15.83 -38.16
CA ARG A 102 11.26 -15.26 -38.68
C ARG A 102 10.29 -16.37 -39.11
N PRO A 103 8.97 -16.20 -38.92
CA PRO A 103 7.98 -16.86 -39.74
C PRO A 103 7.77 -16.12 -41.09
N LEU A 104 7.47 -16.94 -42.10
CA LEU A 104 7.35 -16.61 -43.52
C LEU A 104 6.12 -15.76 -43.88
N ALA A 105 6.25 -15.06 -45.02
CA ALA A 105 5.25 -14.19 -45.63
C ALA A 105 4.27 -14.96 -46.53
N GLU A 106 3.03 -14.46 -46.64
CA GLU A 106 2.16 -14.67 -47.80
C GLU A 106 1.65 -13.33 -48.36
N THR A 107 2.24 -13.00 -49.52
CA THR A 107 1.69 -12.38 -50.75
C THR A 107 0.51 -11.40 -50.70
N SER A 108 0.87 -10.13 -50.94
CA SER A 108 0.37 -9.16 -51.93
C SER A 108 -0.93 -9.40 -52.72
N GLY A 109 -1.79 -8.37 -52.70
CA GLY A 109 -2.87 -8.15 -53.68
C GLY A 109 -3.35 -6.69 -53.73
N THR A 110 -2.62 -5.85 -54.48
CA THR A 110 -3.03 -4.68 -55.29
C THR A 110 -4.14 -3.71 -54.82
N GLY A 111 -3.83 -2.40 -54.81
CA GLY A 111 -4.82 -1.32 -55.02
C GLY A 111 -4.43 0.08 -54.52
N THR A 112 -4.00 0.94 -55.43
CA THR A 112 -3.67 2.39 -55.27
C THR A 112 -4.89 3.25 -54.83
N PRO A 113 -4.72 4.37 -54.07
CA PRO A 113 -5.83 5.24 -53.64
C PRO A 113 -6.13 6.37 -54.65
N PRO A 114 -7.31 7.02 -54.55
CA PRO A 114 -7.24 8.47 -54.33
C PRO A 114 -8.31 9.09 -53.39
N LEU A 115 -7.83 10.12 -52.68
CA LEU A 115 -8.43 11.41 -52.28
C LEU A 115 -9.96 11.62 -52.38
N SER A 116 -10.61 12.02 -51.27
CA SER A 116 -11.13 13.41 -51.05
C SER A 116 -12.34 13.52 -50.10
N ARG A 117 -12.22 14.47 -49.17
CA ARG A 117 -13.19 15.50 -48.71
C ARG A 117 -14.58 15.12 -48.15
N THR A 118 -14.68 15.38 -46.84
CA THR A 118 -15.67 16.24 -46.14
C THR A 118 -17.16 16.15 -46.50
N SER A 119 -17.95 15.73 -45.50
CA SER A 119 -18.90 16.55 -44.71
C SER A 119 -20.15 15.74 -44.34
N ALA A 120 -20.34 15.52 -43.04
CA ALA A 120 -21.49 14.81 -42.50
C ALA A 120 -22.58 15.81 -42.11
N THR A 121 -23.78 15.63 -42.67
CA THR A 121 -25.04 16.13 -42.11
C THR A 121 -25.93 14.92 -41.84
N SER A 122 -26.25 14.65 -40.58
CA SER A 122 -27.20 13.58 -40.22
C SER A 122 -28.62 14.14 -40.16
N LYS A 123 -29.50 13.65 -41.02
CA LYS A 123 -30.95 13.72 -40.83
C LYS A 123 -31.40 12.50 -40.00
N ALA A 124 -32.07 12.74 -38.87
CA ALA A 124 -32.78 11.73 -38.11
C ALA A 124 -34.17 11.48 -38.73
N ALA A 125 -34.54 10.21 -38.89
CA ALA A 125 -35.85 9.78 -39.39
C ALA A 125 -36.90 9.77 -38.26
N ALA A 126 -38.15 10.09 -38.62
CA ALA A 126 -39.29 10.20 -37.73
C ALA A 126 -40.01 8.85 -37.49
N VAL A 127 -40.55 8.69 -36.28
CA VAL A 127 -41.42 7.58 -35.84
C VAL A 127 -42.89 8.04 -35.88
N PRO A 128 -43.86 7.22 -36.32
CA PRO A 128 -45.26 7.65 -36.51
C PRO A 128 -46.05 7.72 -35.20
N ARG A 129 -46.93 8.73 -35.10
CA ARG A 129 -47.91 8.92 -34.01
C ARG A 129 -49.17 8.08 -34.23
N ARG A 130 -49.62 7.36 -33.20
CA ARG A 130 -51.02 6.93 -33.06
C ARG A 130 -51.85 8.09 -32.54
N THR A 131 -52.98 8.35 -33.19
CA THR A 131 -54.02 9.28 -32.76
C THR A 131 -54.96 8.60 -31.77
N ALA A 132 -55.33 9.31 -30.71
CA ALA A 132 -56.47 8.96 -29.86
C ALA A 132 -57.43 10.17 -29.85
N ASN A 133 -58.66 9.93 -30.30
CA ASN A 133 -59.78 10.87 -30.20
C ASN A 133 -60.27 10.92 -28.75
N ILE A 134 -60.53 12.13 -28.24
CA ILE A 134 -61.25 12.39 -26.98
C ILE A 134 -62.40 13.35 -27.30
N PRO A 135 -63.62 13.14 -26.77
CA PRO A 135 -64.78 13.97 -27.07
C PRO A 135 -64.73 15.34 -26.38
N ASP A 136 -65.42 16.30 -27.01
CA ASP A 136 -65.55 17.69 -26.60
C ASP A 136 -66.21 17.88 -25.22
N GLY A 137 -65.73 18.89 -24.49
CA GLY A 137 -66.56 19.58 -23.50
C GLY A 137 -65.95 19.80 -22.11
N LYS A 138 -65.07 20.80 -21.99
CA LYS A 138 -65.11 21.92 -21.01
C LYS A 138 -63.75 22.61 -20.97
N LEU A 139 -63.74 23.90 -21.31
CA LEU A 139 -62.58 24.78 -21.25
C LEU A 139 -62.12 24.97 -19.80
N ILE A 140 -60.94 24.44 -19.47
CA ILE A 140 -60.15 24.84 -18.28
C ILE A 140 -59.07 25.81 -18.79
N PRO A 141 -58.89 27.00 -18.17
CA PRO A 141 -58.08 28.07 -18.75
C PRO A 141 -56.60 27.69 -18.90
N LEU A 142 -56.08 27.89 -20.10
CA LEU A 142 -54.72 27.65 -20.57
C LEU A 142 -53.70 28.65 -19.97
N MET A 143 -53.50 28.69 -18.65
CA MET A 143 -52.46 29.55 -18.06
C MET A 143 -51.56 28.91 -16.99
N GLN A 144 -51.47 27.57 -16.91
CA GLN A 144 -50.57 26.92 -15.94
C GLN A 144 -49.72 25.75 -16.47
N ARG A 145 -49.52 25.62 -17.79
CA ARG A 145 -48.71 24.51 -18.36
C ARG A 145 -47.22 24.80 -18.56
N LYS A 146 -46.79 26.07 -18.60
CA LYS A 146 -45.37 26.43 -18.78
C LYS A 146 -44.56 26.38 -17.48
N ALA A 147 -45.16 26.75 -16.35
CA ALA A 147 -44.49 26.74 -15.05
C ALA A 147 -44.22 25.32 -14.52
N VAL A 148 -45.15 24.38 -14.72
CA VAL A 148 -45.02 22.99 -14.21
C VAL A 148 -43.95 22.18 -14.94
N ARG A 149 -43.70 22.43 -16.25
CA ARG A 149 -42.65 21.74 -17.02
C ARG A 149 -41.23 22.20 -16.68
N LEU A 150 -41.05 23.48 -16.36
CA LEU A 150 -39.76 24.06 -15.94
C LEU A 150 -39.37 23.62 -14.52
N VAL A 151 -40.34 23.55 -13.60
CA VAL A 151 -40.12 23.03 -12.25
C VAL A 151 -39.82 21.52 -12.25
N GLY A 152 -40.50 20.73 -13.10
CA GLY A 152 -40.25 19.29 -13.23
C GLY A 152 -38.87 18.94 -13.80
N LEU A 153 -38.38 19.72 -14.78
CA LEU A 153 -37.03 19.53 -15.35
C LEU A 153 -35.92 19.94 -14.38
N ALA A 154 -36.12 21.02 -13.61
CA ALA A 154 -35.19 21.42 -12.58
C ALA A 154 -35.11 20.39 -11.44
N ALA A 155 -36.25 19.82 -11.02
CA ALA A 155 -36.30 18.75 -10.03
C ALA A 155 -35.65 17.45 -10.52
N ALA A 156 -35.84 17.07 -11.78
CA ALA A 156 -35.20 15.89 -12.38
C ALA A 156 -33.68 16.09 -12.54
N ALA A 157 -33.22 17.28 -12.96
CA ALA A 157 -31.81 17.61 -13.03
C ALA A 157 -31.15 17.65 -11.64
N LEU A 158 -31.83 18.20 -10.63
CA LEU A 158 -31.34 18.20 -9.25
C LEU A 158 -31.34 16.79 -8.64
N ALA A 159 -32.33 15.95 -8.94
CA ALA A 159 -32.35 14.54 -8.55
C ALA A 159 -31.26 13.71 -9.27
N LEU A 160 -30.93 14.04 -10.53
CA LEU A 160 -29.80 13.44 -11.25
C LEU A 160 -28.45 13.95 -10.71
N LEU A 161 -28.36 15.19 -10.27
CA LEU A 161 -27.15 15.75 -9.65
C LEU A 161 -26.92 15.19 -8.24
N LEU A 162 -27.94 15.16 -7.38
CA LEU A 162 -27.87 14.62 -6.01
C LEU A 162 -27.80 13.08 -6.00
N GLY A 163 -28.61 12.42 -6.83
CA GLY A 163 -28.58 10.97 -7.02
C GLY A 163 -27.31 10.51 -7.72
N GLY A 164 -26.83 11.25 -8.72
CA GLY A 164 -25.56 10.99 -9.39
C GLY A 164 -24.38 11.08 -8.42
N TYR A 165 -24.34 12.11 -7.57
CA TYR A 165 -23.25 12.30 -6.60
C TYR A 165 -23.10 11.11 -5.63
N SER A 166 -24.23 10.55 -5.16
CA SER A 166 -24.24 9.37 -4.25
C SER A 166 -23.79 8.07 -4.92
N VAL A 167 -23.95 7.95 -6.24
CA VAL A 167 -23.49 6.79 -7.03
C VAL A 167 -21.98 6.87 -7.31
N PHE A 168 -21.41 8.06 -7.36
CA PHE A 168 -19.98 8.25 -7.60
C PHE A 168 -19.13 8.27 -6.33
N SER A 169 -19.67 8.65 -5.16
CA SER A 169 -18.93 8.59 -3.90
C SER A 169 -18.80 7.15 -3.38
N VAL A 170 -17.70 6.86 -2.68
CA VAL A 170 -17.51 5.63 -1.91
C VAL A 170 -17.40 6.01 -0.45
N SER A 171 -18.20 5.38 0.39
CA SER A 171 -18.32 5.70 1.80
C SER A 171 -18.30 4.45 2.69
N PRO A 172 -18.04 4.59 4.01
CA PRO A 172 -17.95 3.46 4.94
C PRO A 172 -19.17 2.54 4.90
N GLU A 173 -20.37 3.08 4.72
CA GLU A 173 -21.62 2.32 4.66
C GLU A 173 -21.75 1.46 3.41
N ASP A 174 -20.93 1.65 2.37
CA ASP A 174 -20.92 0.80 1.18
C ASP A 174 -20.17 -0.53 1.43
N SER A 175 -19.25 -0.56 2.39
CA SER A 175 -18.45 -1.74 2.73
C SER A 175 -19.19 -2.71 3.66
N PRO A 176 -19.37 -3.99 3.27
CA PRO A 176 -19.95 -5.00 4.18
C PRO A 176 -19.11 -5.21 5.45
N GLN A 177 -17.79 -5.21 5.36
CA GLN A 177 -16.93 -5.40 6.54
C GLN A 177 -17.02 -4.20 7.48
N ILE A 178 -16.92 -2.97 6.97
CA ILE A 178 -17.06 -1.76 7.79
C ILE A 178 -18.45 -1.68 8.43
N ARG A 179 -19.53 -2.01 7.70
CA ARG A 179 -20.88 -2.11 8.29
C ARG A 179 -20.95 -3.12 9.44
N GLN A 180 -20.32 -4.28 9.29
CA GLN A 180 -20.26 -5.28 10.36
C GLN A 180 -19.53 -4.73 11.59
N ILE A 181 -18.41 -4.03 11.39
CA ILE A 181 -17.64 -3.42 12.48
C ILE A 181 -18.46 -2.31 13.17
N HIS A 182 -19.16 -1.45 12.41
CA HIS A 182 -20.06 -0.45 12.95
C HIS A 182 -21.19 -1.08 13.77
N GLY A 183 -21.72 -2.22 13.32
CA GLY A 183 -22.71 -3.01 14.06
C GLY A 183 -22.20 -3.52 15.42
N LYS A 184 -20.90 -3.81 15.56
CA LYS A 184 -20.27 -4.13 16.86
C LYS A 184 -20.12 -2.89 17.75
N GLY A 185 -20.18 -1.69 17.18
CA GLY A 185 -20.09 -0.41 17.89
C GLY A 185 -18.69 0.01 18.34
N THR A 186 -17.66 -0.79 18.06
CA THR A 186 -16.23 -0.52 18.30
C THR A 186 -15.38 -1.15 17.22
N ILE A 187 -14.24 -0.54 16.91
CA ILE A 187 -13.23 -1.10 15.99
C ILE A 187 -12.02 -1.59 16.79
N LYS A 188 -11.60 -2.82 16.55
CA LYS A 188 -10.45 -3.45 17.21
C LYS A 188 -9.23 -3.45 16.30
N VAL A 189 -8.10 -2.98 16.80
CA VAL A 189 -6.86 -2.87 16.01
C VAL A 189 -5.76 -3.68 16.68
N GLY A 190 -5.14 -4.57 15.93
CA GLY A 190 -3.96 -5.32 16.37
C GLY A 190 -2.70 -4.49 16.22
N VAL A 191 -1.97 -4.27 17.30
CA VAL A 191 -0.76 -3.42 17.36
C VAL A 191 0.34 -4.06 18.22
N LYS A 192 1.58 -3.64 18.02
CA LYS A 192 2.68 -4.02 18.92
C LYS A 192 2.54 -3.32 20.27
N ALA A 193 2.93 -4.00 21.34
CA ALA A 193 2.92 -3.45 22.70
C ALA A 193 4.32 -3.02 23.16
N ASP A 194 5.36 -3.38 22.40
CA ASP A 194 6.74 -3.46 22.85
C ASP A 194 7.75 -2.85 21.86
N GLN A 195 7.32 -1.95 20.98
CA GLN A 195 8.18 -1.28 20.00
C GLN A 195 8.17 0.24 20.23
N PRO A 196 9.05 0.78 21.11
CA PRO A 196 9.10 2.21 21.41
C PRO A 196 9.19 3.09 20.16
N GLY A 197 8.48 4.21 20.17
CA GLY A 197 8.33 5.12 19.02
C GLY A 197 7.31 4.64 17.97
N LEU A 198 7.18 3.33 17.74
CA LEU A 198 6.25 2.76 16.75
C LEU A 198 4.89 2.42 17.37
N ALA A 199 4.87 1.51 18.34
CA ALA A 199 3.69 1.19 19.13
C ALA A 199 4.10 0.59 20.47
N SER A 200 3.61 1.17 21.55
CA SER A 200 3.87 0.67 22.90
C SER A 200 2.64 0.82 23.78
N GLU A 201 2.46 -0.17 24.65
CA GLU A 201 1.52 -0.09 25.76
C GLU A 201 2.32 0.35 27.00
N THR A 202 2.20 1.62 27.40
CA THR A 202 2.99 2.16 28.53
C THR A 202 2.48 1.67 29.87
N THR A 203 1.16 1.49 29.96
CA THR A 203 0.44 0.85 31.05
C THR A 203 -0.78 0.15 30.46
N PRO A 204 -1.38 -0.84 31.14
CA PRO A 204 -2.53 -1.57 30.61
C PRO A 204 -3.64 -0.62 30.10
N GLY A 205 -3.91 -0.66 28.80
CA GLY A 205 -4.89 0.17 28.10
C GLY A 205 -4.41 1.54 27.61
N GLN A 206 -3.17 1.95 27.91
CA GLN A 206 -2.59 3.22 27.45
C GLN A 206 -1.58 2.96 26.32
N TRP A 207 -1.92 3.44 25.13
CA TRP A 207 -1.19 3.16 23.89
C TRP A 207 -0.61 4.44 23.33
N GLN A 208 0.64 4.37 22.85
CA GLN A 208 1.31 5.47 22.18
C GLN A 208 2.20 4.98 21.04
N GLY A 209 2.55 5.89 20.13
CA GLY A 209 3.48 5.64 19.05
C GLY A 209 2.89 5.93 17.68
N PHE A 210 3.76 5.92 16.68
CA PHE A 210 3.43 6.19 15.29
C PHE A 210 2.28 5.32 14.73
N GLU A 211 2.31 4.01 14.94
CA GLU A 211 1.26 3.10 14.44
C GLU A 211 -0.05 3.27 15.23
N ILE A 212 0.01 3.75 16.48
CA ILE A 212 -1.17 4.08 17.28
C ILE A 212 -1.89 5.30 16.71
N ASP A 213 -1.14 6.36 16.39
CA ASP A 213 -1.70 7.56 15.78
C ASP A 213 -2.24 7.28 14.37
N LEU A 214 -1.54 6.45 13.59
CA LEU A 214 -2.02 5.99 12.30
C LEU A 214 -3.30 5.15 12.43
N ALA A 215 -3.38 4.25 13.42
CA ALA A 215 -4.59 3.47 13.67
C ALA A 215 -5.80 4.36 13.99
N TYR A 216 -5.60 5.39 14.81
CA TYR A 216 -6.66 6.36 15.12
C TYR A 216 -7.10 7.15 13.88
N ASN A 217 -6.16 7.55 13.04
CA ASN A 217 -6.48 8.26 11.81
C ASN A 217 -7.22 7.37 10.80
N ILE A 218 -6.80 6.11 10.62
CA ILE A 218 -7.52 5.12 9.82
C ILE A 218 -8.94 4.92 10.40
N ALA A 219 -9.07 4.68 11.69
CA ALA A 219 -10.37 4.51 12.35
C ALA A 219 -11.29 5.72 12.14
N ALA A 220 -10.76 6.94 12.25
CA ALA A 220 -11.50 8.17 11.98
C ALA A 220 -11.98 8.25 10.52
N GLY A 221 -11.12 7.88 9.56
CA GLY A 221 -11.48 7.79 8.14
C GLY A 221 -12.55 6.75 7.82
N LEU A 222 -12.71 5.76 8.70
CA LEU A 222 -13.76 4.73 8.65
C LEU A 222 -15.02 5.09 9.47
N GLY A 223 -15.04 6.28 10.09
CA GLY A 223 -16.18 6.80 10.84
C GLY A 223 -16.20 6.43 12.33
N PHE A 224 -15.09 5.97 12.91
CA PHE A 224 -15.00 5.66 14.34
C PHE A 224 -14.31 6.79 15.11
N PRO A 225 -14.95 7.38 16.13
CA PRO A 225 -14.28 8.33 17.02
C PRO A 225 -13.28 7.60 17.93
N ARG A 226 -12.28 8.33 18.43
CA ARG A 226 -11.13 7.80 19.21
C ARG A 226 -11.54 6.82 20.34
N HIS A 227 -12.59 7.13 21.10
CA HIS A 227 -13.06 6.31 22.23
C HIS A 227 -13.68 4.95 21.82
N LYS A 228 -14.00 4.77 20.54
CA LYS A 228 -14.51 3.51 19.95
C LYS A 228 -13.41 2.61 19.39
N VAL A 229 -12.16 3.08 19.36
CA VAL A 229 -11.00 2.28 18.97
C VAL A 229 -10.50 1.50 20.18
N LYS A 230 -10.28 0.19 19.99
CA LYS A 230 -9.75 -0.71 21.01
C LYS A 230 -8.51 -1.39 20.46
N PHE A 231 -7.39 -1.27 21.16
CA PHE A 231 -6.16 -1.92 20.78
C PHE A 231 -6.06 -3.31 21.40
N ARG A 232 -5.37 -4.20 20.67
CA ARG A 232 -5.01 -5.54 21.13
C ARG A 232 -3.53 -5.75 20.82
N ALA A 233 -2.75 -6.12 21.82
CA ALA A 233 -1.37 -6.53 21.63
C ALA A 233 -1.30 -7.75 20.69
N VAL A 234 -0.39 -7.71 19.70
CA VAL A 234 -0.16 -8.82 18.78
C VAL A 234 1.32 -9.21 18.70
N GLU A 235 1.61 -10.49 18.88
CA GLU A 235 2.93 -11.06 18.58
C GLU A 235 3.10 -11.23 17.06
N THR A 236 4.35 -11.28 16.59
CA THR A 236 4.65 -11.35 15.15
C THR A 236 4.01 -12.57 14.49
N LYS A 237 4.13 -13.73 15.12
CA LYS A 237 3.54 -15.00 14.67
C LYS A 237 2.01 -15.07 14.73
N ASP A 238 1.34 -14.17 15.46
CA ASP A 238 -0.10 -14.25 15.72
C ASP A 238 -0.92 -13.24 14.89
N ARG A 239 -0.26 -12.34 14.15
CA ARG A 239 -0.91 -11.25 13.40
C ARG A 239 -2.01 -11.77 12.46
N ASP A 240 -1.71 -12.82 11.69
CA ASP A 240 -2.62 -13.39 10.70
C ASP A 240 -3.79 -14.12 11.37
N ARG A 241 -3.51 -15.00 12.35
CA ARG A 241 -4.54 -15.75 13.10
C ARG A 241 -5.53 -14.82 13.79
N LEU A 242 -5.06 -13.76 14.46
CA LEU A 242 -5.92 -12.81 15.17
C LEU A 242 -6.82 -12.02 14.22
N LEU A 243 -6.32 -11.70 13.03
CA LEU A 243 -7.11 -11.04 12.00
C LEU A 243 -8.12 -12.00 11.34
N GLN A 244 -7.69 -13.22 11.02
CA GLN A 244 -8.54 -14.24 10.39
C GLN A 244 -9.70 -14.71 11.30
N SER A 245 -9.47 -14.76 12.61
CA SER A 245 -10.49 -15.10 13.60
C SER A 245 -11.45 -13.93 13.92
N GLY A 246 -11.14 -12.72 13.46
CA GLY A 246 -11.90 -11.51 13.79
C GLY A 246 -11.74 -11.03 15.22
N GLU A 247 -10.70 -11.50 15.94
CA GLU A 247 -10.31 -10.94 17.24
C GLU A 247 -9.90 -9.47 17.12
N VAL A 248 -9.33 -9.10 15.96
CA VAL A 248 -9.07 -7.73 15.52
C VAL A 248 -9.67 -7.50 14.13
N ASP A 249 -10.02 -6.25 13.81
CA ASP A 249 -10.63 -5.90 12.52
C ASP A 249 -9.57 -5.47 11.47
N PHE A 250 -8.43 -4.93 11.90
CA PHE A 250 -7.22 -4.74 11.09
C PHE A 250 -5.94 -4.74 11.92
N VAL A 251 -4.79 -4.91 11.28
CA VAL A 251 -3.48 -5.00 11.96
C VAL A 251 -2.52 -3.91 11.46
N LEU A 252 -1.93 -3.19 12.41
CA LEU A 252 -0.84 -2.23 12.25
C LEU A 252 0.25 -2.60 13.27
N ALA A 253 1.17 -3.46 12.86
CA ALA A 253 2.10 -4.07 13.81
C ALA A 253 3.43 -4.39 13.15
N THR A 254 4.05 -3.43 12.46
CA THR A 254 5.30 -3.59 11.70
C THR A 254 5.29 -4.81 10.78
N TRP A 255 4.24 -4.91 9.96
CA TRP A 255 4.04 -6.08 9.11
C TRP A 255 4.49 -5.82 7.67
N THR A 256 5.63 -6.40 7.31
CA THR A 256 6.20 -6.37 5.97
C THR A 256 5.27 -7.02 4.95
N MET A 257 4.62 -6.17 4.14
CA MET A 257 3.53 -6.56 3.27
C MET A 257 3.99 -7.37 2.06
N ASP A 258 5.25 -7.27 1.66
CA ASP A 258 5.88 -8.03 0.58
C ASP A 258 6.69 -9.24 1.08
N GLY A 259 6.73 -9.45 2.40
CA GLY A 259 7.46 -10.55 3.03
C GLY A 259 6.78 -11.93 2.89
N SER A 260 7.50 -12.97 3.32
CA SER A 260 7.04 -14.36 3.24
C SER A 260 5.74 -14.58 4.03
N GLN A 261 5.62 -13.98 5.23
CA GLN A 261 4.43 -14.10 6.08
C GLN A 261 3.20 -13.48 5.41
N ALA A 262 3.32 -12.26 4.87
CA ALA A 262 2.24 -11.60 4.16
C ALA A 262 1.85 -12.37 2.88
N THR A 263 2.82 -13.00 2.21
CA THR A 263 2.56 -13.88 1.06
C THR A 263 1.77 -15.13 1.47
N LYS A 264 2.11 -15.77 2.60
CA LYS A 264 1.36 -16.91 3.16
C LYS A 264 -0.05 -16.49 3.58
N ALA A 265 -0.18 -15.36 4.27
CA ALA A 265 -1.44 -14.78 4.73
C ALA A 265 -2.43 -14.50 3.58
N ARG A 266 -1.94 -14.00 2.44
CA ARG A 266 -2.76 -13.81 1.22
C ARG A 266 -3.31 -15.11 0.64
N LYS A 267 -2.58 -16.22 0.81
CA LYS A 267 -2.92 -17.54 0.26
C LYS A 267 -3.73 -18.40 1.23
N HIS A 268 -4.09 -17.88 2.40
CA HIS A 268 -4.86 -18.64 3.38
C HIS A 268 -6.21 -19.08 2.78
N ALA A 269 -6.55 -20.36 2.93
CA ALA A 269 -7.59 -21.01 2.15
C ALA A 269 -9.02 -20.54 2.50
N SER A 270 -9.28 -20.24 3.78
CA SER A 270 -10.64 -19.88 4.24
C SER A 270 -10.82 -18.37 4.35
N VAL A 271 -9.87 -17.70 4.98
CA VAL A 271 -9.86 -16.25 5.21
C VAL A 271 -8.57 -15.65 4.66
N PRO A 272 -8.48 -15.38 3.34
CA PRO A 272 -7.31 -14.73 2.76
C PRO A 272 -7.20 -13.30 3.28
N LEU A 273 -5.97 -12.84 3.50
CA LEU A 273 -5.70 -11.47 3.93
C LEU A 273 -5.29 -10.58 2.75
N SER A 274 -5.53 -9.28 2.86
CA SER A 274 -5.03 -8.25 1.95
C SER A 274 -4.20 -7.22 2.71
N PHE A 275 -3.41 -6.44 1.98
CA PHE A 275 -2.50 -5.48 2.57
C PHE A 275 -2.58 -4.14 1.85
N VAL A 276 -2.61 -3.07 2.62
CA VAL A 276 -2.67 -1.69 2.14
C VAL A 276 -1.44 -0.91 2.60
N GLY A 277 -0.87 -0.08 1.73
CA GLY A 277 0.35 0.67 1.98
C GLY A 277 1.35 0.53 0.83
N PRO A 278 2.67 0.62 1.07
CA PRO A 278 3.29 0.68 2.39
C PRO A 278 3.16 2.03 3.08
N TYR A 279 3.04 2.05 4.41
CA TYR A 279 3.01 3.29 5.22
C TYR A 279 4.37 3.66 5.83
N PHE A 280 5.32 2.72 5.81
CA PHE A 280 6.68 2.92 6.29
C PHE A 280 7.62 1.98 5.55
N LYS A 281 8.87 2.42 5.32
CA LYS A 281 9.94 1.57 4.78
C LYS A 281 11.20 1.70 5.63
N THR A 282 11.89 0.57 5.75
CA THR A 282 13.12 0.43 6.53
C THR A 282 13.93 -0.74 6.00
N SER A 283 15.09 -1.01 6.58
CA SER A 283 15.93 -2.16 6.28
C SER A 283 16.13 -3.02 7.51
N LEU A 284 16.41 -4.31 7.31
CA LEU A 284 16.88 -5.18 8.38
C LEU A 284 18.27 -4.71 8.83
N SER A 285 18.52 -4.81 10.12
CA SER A 285 19.77 -4.45 10.77
C SER A 285 20.00 -5.35 11.98
N ALA A 286 21.19 -5.27 12.54
CA ALA A 286 21.57 -5.93 13.78
C ALA A 286 21.90 -4.86 14.82
N LEU A 287 21.40 -5.03 16.04
CA LEU A 287 21.87 -4.29 17.21
C LEU A 287 22.87 -5.17 17.95
N VAL A 288 24.11 -4.72 18.03
CA VAL A 288 25.26 -5.48 18.51
C VAL A 288 25.81 -4.83 19.78
N TRP A 289 26.01 -5.63 20.83
CA TRP A 289 26.65 -5.19 22.08
C TRP A 289 28.05 -5.80 22.22
N GLY A 290 29.02 -4.98 22.64
CA GLY A 290 30.40 -5.40 22.87
C GLY A 290 31.32 -4.24 23.29
N THR A 291 32.63 -4.46 23.24
CA THR A 291 33.62 -3.37 23.36
C THR A 291 33.64 -2.54 22.08
N GLU A 292 34.12 -1.28 22.13
CA GLU A 292 34.21 -0.45 20.92
C GLU A 292 35.02 -1.14 19.82
N GLU A 293 36.18 -1.73 20.15
CA GLU A 293 36.97 -2.45 19.14
C GLU A 293 36.28 -3.70 18.61
N GLY A 294 35.58 -4.45 19.46
CA GLY A 294 34.91 -5.70 19.05
C GLY A 294 33.64 -5.46 18.23
N VAL A 295 33.01 -4.30 18.40
CA VAL A 295 31.83 -3.91 17.65
C VAL A 295 32.21 -3.20 16.34
N ALA A 296 33.30 -2.44 16.33
CA ALA A 296 33.82 -1.78 15.13
C ALA A 296 34.24 -2.76 14.02
N SER A 297 34.52 -4.03 14.37
CA SER A 297 34.83 -5.08 13.39
C SER A 297 33.61 -5.80 12.82
N VAL A 298 32.39 -5.49 13.28
CA VAL A 298 31.16 -6.12 12.78
C VAL A 298 30.56 -5.24 11.68
N GLU A 299 30.76 -5.61 10.43
CA GLU A 299 30.32 -4.84 9.26
C GLU A 299 29.07 -5.44 8.59
N GLY A 300 28.78 -6.73 8.82
CA GLY A 300 27.62 -7.36 8.21
C GLY A 300 27.28 -8.76 8.71
N ILE A 301 26.50 -9.47 7.89
CA ILE A 301 25.96 -10.79 8.24
C ILE A 301 27.04 -11.86 8.39
N ASP A 302 28.15 -11.74 7.67
CA ASP A 302 29.26 -12.68 7.74
C ASP A 302 29.97 -12.62 9.10
N ASP A 303 30.18 -11.42 9.65
CA ASP A 303 30.75 -11.24 10.99
C ASP A 303 29.75 -11.65 12.09
N ILE A 304 28.47 -11.36 11.89
CA ILE A 304 27.40 -11.76 12.83
C ILE A 304 27.35 -13.29 12.96
N ARG A 305 27.60 -14.03 11.88
CA ARG A 305 27.61 -15.51 11.89
C ARG A 305 28.67 -16.09 12.82
N GLU A 306 29.72 -15.34 13.15
CA GLU A 306 30.78 -15.80 14.04
C GLU A 306 30.34 -15.87 15.52
N TYR A 307 29.21 -15.25 15.87
CA TYR A 307 28.65 -15.35 17.22
C TYR A 307 28.00 -16.71 17.47
N ASP A 308 28.14 -17.23 18.69
CA ASP A 308 27.43 -18.43 19.11
C ASP A 308 25.92 -18.28 18.97
N ARG A 309 25.24 -19.38 18.60
CA ARG A 309 23.78 -19.46 18.43
C ARG A 309 22.98 -18.74 19.51
N ASP A 310 23.32 -18.95 20.77
CA ASP A 310 22.55 -18.44 21.92
C ASP A 310 22.74 -16.92 22.14
N ARG A 311 23.70 -16.31 21.43
CA ARG A 311 23.97 -14.87 21.46
C ARG A 311 23.23 -14.10 20.38
N ILE A 312 22.72 -14.78 19.34
CA ILE A 312 21.94 -14.19 18.25
C ILE A 312 20.45 -14.47 18.48
N CYS A 313 19.61 -13.43 18.49
CA CYS A 313 18.17 -13.59 18.76
C CYS A 313 17.31 -12.75 17.83
N THR A 314 16.16 -13.30 17.45
CA THR A 314 15.10 -12.57 16.75
C THR A 314 13.69 -13.04 17.16
N ALA A 315 12.64 -12.37 16.67
CA ALA A 315 11.26 -12.77 16.96
C ALA A 315 10.82 -13.95 16.09
N VAL A 316 10.11 -14.90 16.69
CA VAL A 316 9.51 -16.03 15.98
C VAL A 316 8.48 -15.57 14.94
N GLY A 317 8.52 -16.19 13.78
CA GLY A 317 7.66 -15.91 12.64
C GLY A 317 7.95 -14.59 11.95
N SER A 318 9.14 -13.99 12.14
CA SER A 318 9.51 -12.69 11.55
C SER A 318 10.24 -12.81 10.21
N THR A 319 10.32 -11.70 9.47
CA THR A 319 11.10 -11.63 8.22
C THR A 319 12.59 -11.71 8.53
N SER A 320 12.99 -11.20 9.69
CA SER A 320 14.31 -11.35 10.28
C SER A 320 14.68 -12.82 10.52
N GLU A 321 13.75 -13.64 11.04
CA GLU A 321 13.97 -15.10 11.19
C GLU A 321 14.11 -15.79 9.83
N ASP A 322 13.25 -15.44 8.86
CA ASP A 322 13.34 -15.96 7.50
C ASP A 322 14.70 -15.59 6.85
N TYR A 323 15.18 -14.37 7.09
CA TYR A 323 16.48 -13.89 6.62
C TYR A 323 17.63 -14.70 7.23
N LEU A 324 17.68 -14.85 8.56
CA LEU A 324 18.74 -15.64 9.23
C LEU A 324 18.76 -17.09 8.76
N LYS A 325 17.59 -17.72 8.56
CA LYS A 325 17.50 -19.07 7.99
C LYS A 325 18.02 -19.13 6.55
N LYS A 326 17.68 -18.13 5.73
CA LYS A 326 18.13 -18.05 4.34
C LYS A 326 19.65 -17.87 4.25
N GLU A 327 20.21 -17.09 5.16
CA GLU A 327 21.65 -16.87 5.24
C GLU A 327 22.36 -17.99 6.02
N ASP A 328 21.69 -19.02 6.53
CA ASP A 328 22.30 -20.13 7.28
C ASP A 328 23.01 -19.70 8.59
N VAL A 329 22.44 -18.72 9.30
CA VAL A 329 22.98 -18.23 10.57
C VAL A 329 22.25 -18.92 11.74
N ASP A 330 23.01 -19.60 12.59
CA ASP A 330 22.48 -20.23 13.80
C ASP A 330 22.01 -19.16 14.80
N HIS A 331 20.76 -19.28 15.26
CA HIS A 331 20.16 -18.29 16.13
C HIS A 331 19.12 -18.91 17.09
N THR A 332 18.74 -18.11 18.08
CA THR A 332 17.58 -18.35 18.94
C THR A 332 16.40 -17.46 18.54
N THR A 333 15.20 -17.87 18.93
CA THR A 333 14.00 -17.06 18.74
C THR A 333 13.25 -16.88 20.04
N LYS A 334 12.60 -15.71 20.17
CA LYS A 334 11.69 -15.39 21.28
C LYS A 334 10.36 -14.87 20.75
N ALA A 335 9.39 -14.65 21.64
CA ALA A 335 8.07 -14.18 21.23
C ALA A 335 8.09 -12.76 20.66
N SER A 336 9.06 -11.93 21.09
CA SER A 336 9.22 -10.58 20.59
C SER A 336 10.68 -10.09 20.58
N TYR A 337 10.95 -9.02 19.83
CA TYR A 337 12.26 -8.40 19.77
C TYR A 337 12.68 -7.80 21.11
N GLN A 338 11.73 -7.24 21.88
CA GLN A 338 12.02 -6.75 23.23
C GLN A 338 12.46 -7.88 24.16
N GLN A 339 11.91 -9.10 24.02
CA GLN A 339 12.38 -10.23 24.82
C GLN A 339 13.80 -10.70 24.46
N CYS A 340 14.22 -10.52 23.19
CA CYS A 340 15.61 -10.70 22.81
C CYS A 340 16.49 -9.60 23.42
N TRP A 341 16.04 -8.35 23.34
CA TRP A 341 16.72 -7.18 23.92
C TRP A 341 16.81 -7.24 25.45
N ASN A 342 15.87 -7.88 26.14
CA ASN A 342 15.88 -8.11 27.59
C ASN A 342 16.70 -9.33 28.03
N ASP A 343 17.32 -10.08 27.12
CA ASP A 343 18.17 -11.21 27.49
C ASP A 343 19.64 -10.78 27.60
N GLU A 344 20.20 -10.89 28.80
CA GLU A 344 21.62 -10.55 29.04
C GLU A 344 22.59 -11.45 28.26
N ASN A 345 22.18 -12.67 27.89
CA ASN A 345 23.02 -13.59 27.13
C ASN A 345 23.04 -13.24 25.63
N VAL A 346 22.03 -12.49 25.16
CA VAL A 346 21.94 -12.06 23.76
C VAL A 346 22.83 -10.85 23.54
N HIS A 347 23.68 -10.94 22.50
CA HIS A 347 24.60 -9.89 22.07
C HIS A 347 24.25 -9.33 20.69
N VAL A 348 23.41 -10.02 19.94
CA VAL A 348 22.97 -9.58 18.61
C VAL A 348 21.46 -9.74 18.51
N VAL A 349 20.74 -8.63 18.33
CA VAL A 349 19.31 -8.64 18.01
C VAL A 349 19.11 -8.25 16.56
N ILE A 350 18.52 -9.13 15.76
CA ILE A 350 18.30 -8.91 14.32
C ILE A 350 16.83 -8.53 14.11
N THR A 351 16.59 -7.31 13.61
CA THR A 351 15.28 -6.81 13.19
C THR A 351 15.42 -5.49 12.42
N ASP A 352 14.30 -4.85 12.15
CA ASP A 352 14.20 -3.63 11.37
C ASP A 352 14.90 -2.47 12.09
N GLU A 353 15.65 -1.65 11.36
CA GLU A 353 16.51 -0.60 11.94
C GLU A 353 15.71 0.35 12.85
N ILE A 354 14.46 0.63 12.49
CA ILE A 354 13.60 1.54 13.25
C ILE A 354 13.10 0.91 14.56
N ILE A 355 12.93 -0.41 14.58
CA ILE A 355 12.59 -1.14 15.81
C ILE A 355 13.81 -1.11 16.73
N LEU A 356 15.00 -1.38 16.19
CA LEU A 356 16.26 -1.33 16.94
C LEU A 356 16.53 0.06 17.53
N ALA A 357 16.25 1.13 16.79
CA ALA A 357 16.36 2.50 17.28
C ALA A 357 15.50 2.72 18.54
N GLY A 358 14.25 2.25 18.50
CA GLY A 358 13.33 2.34 19.64
C GLY A 358 13.78 1.48 20.82
N LEU A 359 14.32 0.30 20.57
CA LEU A 359 14.90 -0.55 21.62
C LEU A 359 16.15 0.08 22.24
N ASN A 360 17.03 0.67 21.44
CA ASN A 360 18.26 1.35 21.86
C ASN A 360 17.99 2.70 22.56
N GLN A 361 16.73 3.16 22.61
CA GLN A 361 16.28 4.26 23.46
C GLN A 361 16.07 3.82 24.90
N MET A 362 15.67 2.57 25.12
CA MET A 362 15.56 2.02 26.46
C MET A 362 17.00 1.85 26.96
N ASN A 363 17.35 2.52 28.06
CA ASN A 363 18.70 2.44 28.63
C ASN A 363 19.11 0.97 28.81
N ASP A 364 20.32 0.60 28.39
CA ASP A 364 20.80 -0.76 28.55
C ASP A 364 21.02 -1.05 30.05
N TYR A 365 20.30 -2.04 30.56
CA TYR A 365 20.40 -2.49 31.95
C TYR A 365 21.62 -3.41 32.16
N ARG A 366 22.32 -3.81 31.07
CA ARG A 366 23.54 -4.63 31.12
C ARG A 366 24.77 -3.88 31.62
N THR A 367 24.71 -2.56 31.76
CA THR A 367 25.77 -1.77 32.41
C THR A 367 25.44 -1.56 33.88
N GLY A 368 26.42 -1.80 34.77
CA GLY A 368 26.24 -1.64 36.21
C GLY A 368 25.88 -0.20 36.61
N GLU A 369 25.28 -0.03 37.79
CA GLU A 369 24.98 1.29 38.35
C GLU A 369 26.26 2.16 38.38
N GLY A 370 26.26 3.26 37.63
CA GLY A 370 27.36 4.24 37.60
C GLY A 370 28.30 4.15 36.39
N GLU A 371 28.13 3.17 35.51
CA GLU A 371 28.80 3.16 34.19
C GLU A 371 27.94 3.89 33.14
N GLU A 372 28.57 4.55 32.16
CA GLU A 372 27.83 5.10 31.02
C GLU A 372 27.10 3.97 30.30
N ALA A 373 25.78 4.11 30.13
CA ALA A 373 24.97 3.15 29.40
C ALA A 373 25.58 2.92 28.00
N LYS A 374 26.11 1.72 27.77
CA LYS A 374 26.64 1.36 26.47
C LYS A 374 25.47 1.17 25.51
N LYS A 375 25.36 2.07 24.53
CA LYS A 375 24.42 1.91 23.42
C LYS A 375 24.88 0.73 22.56
N GLY A 376 23.92 -0.09 22.11
CA GLY A 376 24.22 -1.07 21.08
C GLY A 376 24.53 -0.35 19.76
N HIS A 377 25.43 -0.92 18.97
CA HIS A 377 25.79 -0.43 17.64
C HIS A 377 24.90 -1.05 16.59
N VAL A 378 24.52 -0.28 15.56
CA VAL A 378 23.58 -0.75 14.54
C VAL A 378 24.31 -1.06 13.24
N VAL A 379 24.34 -2.35 12.90
CA VAL A 379 24.95 -2.87 11.68
C VAL A 379 23.85 -3.11 10.65
N ARG A 380 23.84 -2.33 9.57
CA ARG A 380 22.81 -2.44 8.52
C ARG A 380 23.07 -3.66 7.64
N LEU A 381 22.06 -4.51 7.45
CA LEU A 381 22.16 -5.71 6.63
C LEU A 381 21.84 -5.38 5.17
N ALA A 382 22.84 -5.57 4.29
CA ALA A 382 22.78 -5.16 2.90
C ALA A 382 21.65 -5.86 2.11
N GLY A 383 21.06 -5.12 1.16
CA GLY A 383 20.07 -5.67 0.22
C GLY A 383 18.69 -5.99 0.81
N THR A 384 18.39 -5.49 2.02
CA THR A 384 17.11 -5.73 2.69
C THR A 384 16.21 -4.48 2.65
N VAL A 385 14.91 -4.70 2.41
CA VAL A 385 13.88 -3.65 2.45
C VAL A 385 12.63 -4.25 3.05
N GLU A 386 12.11 -3.60 4.08
CA GLU A 386 10.88 -3.97 4.77
C GLU A 386 9.83 -2.89 4.48
N SER A 387 8.76 -3.27 3.77
CA SER A 387 7.66 -2.39 3.40
C SER A 387 6.47 -2.65 4.34
N TYR A 388 6.26 -1.84 5.38
CA TYR A 388 5.16 -2.09 6.31
C TYR A 388 3.80 -1.73 5.71
N GLY A 389 2.82 -2.63 5.84
CA GLY A 389 1.45 -2.41 5.37
C GLY A 389 0.40 -2.79 6.41
N VAL A 390 -0.80 -2.23 6.24
CA VAL A 390 -1.98 -2.52 7.04
C VAL A 390 -2.55 -3.85 6.62
N GLY A 391 -2.61 -4.82 7.53
CA GLY A 391 -3.25 -6.12 7.28
C GLY A 391 -4.76 -6.04 7.42
N LEU A 392 -5.49 -6.53 6.41
CA LEU A 392 -6.96 -6.57 6.34
C LEU A 392 -7.44 -7.97 5.96
N THR A 393 -8.70 -8.29 6.27
CA THR A 393 -9.35 -9.46 5.66
C THR A 393 -9.71 -9.12 4.22
N ALA A 394 -9.29 -9.93 3.25
CA ALA A 394 -9.53 -9.67 1.84
C ALA A 394 -11.02 -9.79 1.46
N GLY A 395 -11.36 -9.29 0.27
CA GLY A 395 -12.70 -9.45 -0.31
C GLY A 395 -13.62 -8.24 -0.17
N ASP A 396 -13.13 -7.15 0.43
CA ASP A 396 -13.82 -5.86 0.52
C ASP A 396 -12.93 -4.72 -0.02
N PRO A 397 -12.94 -4.47 -1.36
CA PRO A 397 -12.16 -3.41 -1.98
C PRO A 397 -12.52 -2.00 -1.48
N ILE A 398 -13.71 -1.82 -0.91
CA ILE A 398 -14.12 -0.53 -0.33
C ILE A 398 -13.38 -0.32 0.99
N PHE A 399 -13.28 -1.35 1.83
CA PHE A 399 -12.49 -1.27 3.06
C PHE A 399 -11.01 -1.04 2.77
N GLU A 400 -10.44 -1.74 1.78
CA GLU A 400 -9.06 -1.52 1.33
C GLU A 400 -8.84 -0.08 0.83
N TYR A 401 -9.73 0.42 -0.01
CA TYR A 401 -9.66 1.79 -0.54
C TYR A 401 -9.77 2.86 0.56
N LEU A 402 -10.73 2.72 1.46
CA LEU A 402 -10.95 3.69 2.54
C LEU A 402 -9.80 3.68 3.55
N THR A 403 -9.26 2.49 3.87
CA THR A 403 -8.05 2.35 4.68
C THR A 403 -6.87 3.03 4.01
N CYS A 404 -6.65 2.78 2.71
CA CYS A 404 -5.57 3.39 1.94
C CYS A 404 -5.66 4.91 1.93
N ARG A 405 -6.86 5.43 1.66
CA ARG A 405 -7.13 6.88 1.61
C ARG A 405 -6.91 7.55 2.96
N ALA A 406 -7.12 6.82 4.06
CA ALA A 406 -6.93 7.33 5.41
C ALA A 406 -5.47 7.36 5.83
N ILE A 407 -4.56 6.68 5.12
CA ILE A 407 -3.12 6.84 5.34
C ILE A 407 -2.67 8.16 4.69
N PRO A 408 -2.17 9.15 5.46
CA PRO A 408 -1.92 10.47 4.88
C PRO A 408 -0.67 10.44 4.00
N LYS A 409 -0.79 11.08 2.84
CA LYS A 409 0.29 11.08 1.82
C LYS A 409 1.51 11.88 2.25
N ASP A 410 1.33 12.81 3.19
CA ASP A 410 2.34 13.66 3.82
C ASP A 410 2.66 13.22 5.27
N TRP A 411 2.12 12.08 5.71
CA TRP A 411 2.38 11.51 7.04
C TRP A 411 3.88 11.25 7.27
N GLU A 412 4.62 11.03 6.17
CA GLU A 412 6.08 10.88 6.14
C GLU A 412 6.84 12.13 6.58
N SER A 413 6.29 13.35 6.39
CA SER A 413 6.98 14.61 6.68
C SER A 413 6.50 15.34 7.94
N ASN A 414 5.28 15.06 8.43
CA ASN A 414 4.65 15.89 9.48
C ASN A 414 4.40 15.18 10.82
N VAL A 415 4.19 13.85 10.84
CA VAL A 415 3.90 13.09 12.08
C VAL A 415 5.10 12.26 12.54
N SER A 416 6.13 12.18 11.70
CA SER A 416 7.31 11.35 11.89
C SER A 416 8.48 12.05 12.57
N THR A 417 8.42 13.36 12.90
CA THR A 417 9.57 14.09 13.46
C THR A 417 10.12 13.43 14.71
N ASN A 418 9.25 13.00 15.64
CA ASN A 418 9.68 12.28 16.85
C ASN A 418 10.30 10.92 16.52
N LEU A 419 9.77 10.23 15.51
CA LEU A 419 10.29 8.93 15.06
C LEU A 419 11.63 9.08 14.31
N GLU A 420 11.81 10.16 13.55
CA GLU A 420 13.10 10.53 12.91
C GLU A 420 14.14 10.97 13.92
N GLU A 421 13.77 11.81 14.87
CA GLU A 421 14.68 12.26 15.92
C GLU A 421 15.12 11.09 16.77
N MET A 422 14.19 10.18 17.09
CA MET A 422 14.51 8.91 17.75
C MET A 422 15.49 8.09 16.90
N ALA A 423 15.20 7.89 15.61
CA ALA A 423 16.11 7.17 14.70
C ALA A 423 17.49 7.83 14.62
N LYS A 424 17.58 9.14 14.39
CA LYS A 424 18.85 9.89 14.29
C LYS A 424 19.66 9.89 15.60
N LYS A 425 19.00 9.78 16.75
CA LYS A 425 19.64 9.81 18.08
C LYS A 425 20.14 8.43 18.54
N HIS A 426 19.47 7.37 18.09
CA HIS A 426 19.66 6.00 18.59
C HIS A 426 20.17 5.02 17.52
N LEU A 427 20.30 5.49 16.28
CA LEU A 427 21.06 4.84 15.21
C LEU A 427 22.35 5.63 14.97
N ASP A 428 23.35 4.95 14.41
CA ASP A 428 24.57 5.61 13.95
C ASP A 428 24.24 6.67 12.89
N SER A 429 25.03 7.74 12.84
CA SER A 429 24.70 9.07 12.29
C SER A 429 24.31 9.15 10.81
N GLU A 430 24.35 8.03 10.07
CA GLU A 430 24.01 7.93 8.65
C GLU A 430 22.59 7.38 8.38
N TRP A 431 21.66 7.56 9.32
CA TRP A 431 20.28 7.17 9.06
C TRP A 431 19.59 8.13 8.06
N THR A 432 19.26 7.60 6.90
CA THR A 432 18.37 8.25 5.93
C THR A 432 17.17 7.35 5.68
N ARG A 433 15.97 7.91 5.78
CA ARG A 433 14.75 7.14 5.55
C ARG A 433 14.64 6.77 4.06
N PRO A 434 14.40 5.50 3.72
CA PRO A 434 13.98 5.12 2.37
C PRO A 434 12.66 5.83 1.99
N THR A 435 12.62 6.54 0.86
CA THR A 435 11.41 7.22 0.40
C THR A 435 10.32 6.20 0.06
N VAL A 436 9.12 6.40 0.57
CA VAL A 436 7.96 5.58 0.20
C VAL A 436 7.23 6.27 -0.95
N LYS A 437 7.21 5.63 -2.12
CA LYS A 437 6.26 6.03 -3.16
C LYS A 437 4.92 5.37 -2.82
N PHE A 438 4.04 6.11 -2.14
CA PHE A 438 2.70 5.63 -1.83
C PHE A 438 1.96 5.23 -3.12
N PRO A 439 1.50 3.97 -3.27
CA PRO A 439 0.72 3.59 -4.42
C PRO A 439 -0.62 4.34 -4.42
N GLU A 440 -1.16 4.64 -5.60
CA GLU A 440 -2.46 5.26 -5.70
C GLU A 440 -3.54 4.31 -5.17
N CYS A 441 -4.30 4.76 -4.17
CA CYS A 441 -5.47 4.05 -3.68
C CYS A 441 -6.51 3.95 -4.80
N SER A 442 -6.67 2.76 -5.41
CA SER A 442 -7.58 2.54 -6.54
C SER A 442 -9.04 2.74 -6.13
N ARG A 443 -9.57 3.96 -6.34
CA ARG A 443 -11.00 4.24 -6.21
C ARG A 443 -11.84 3.45 -7.20
N LEU A 444 -11.25 3.08 -8.34
CA LEU A 444 -11.94 2.39 -9.42
C LEU A 444 -12.44 1.01 -8.98
N ASP A 445 -11.63 0.25 -8.25
CA ASP A 445 -12.02 -1.10 -7.81
C ASP A 445 -13.09 -1.05 -6.71
N ALA A 446 -12.97 -0.10 -5.78
CA ALA A 446 -14.01 0.19 -4.80
C ALA A 446 -15.34 0.61 -5.46
N TRP A 447 -15.27 1.49 -6.46
CA TRP A 447 -16.46 1.94 -7.20
C TRP A 447 -17.07 0.81 -8.03
N LYS A 448 -16.27 0.01 -8.76
CA LYS A 448 -16.75 -1.18 -9.49
C LYS A 448 -17.44 -2.17 -8.54
N TYR A 449 -16.85 -2.40 -7.37
CA TYR A 449 -17.43 -3.26 -6.34
C TYR A 449 -18.78 -2.73 -5.84
N LYS A 450 -18.85 -1.43 -5.51
CA LYS A 450 -20.10 -0.74 -5.13
C LYS A 450 -21.17 -0.90 -6.22
N MET A 451 -20.83 -0.59 -7.47
CA MET A 451 -21.76 -0.65 -8.61
C MET A 451 -22.28 -2.07 -8.83
N ARG A 452 -21.41 -3.08 -8.77
CA ARG A 452 -21.83 -4.48 -8.85
C ARG A 452 -22.88 -4.81 -7.78
N ASN A 453 -22.65 -4.40 -6.54
CA ASN A 453 -23.60 -4.71 -5.45
C ASN A 453 -24.87 -3.84 -5.48
N PHE A 454 -24.80 -2.62 -6.04
CA PHE A 454 -25.95 -1.74 -6.21
C PHE A 454 -26.94 -2.27 -7.26
N PHE A 455 -26.44 -2.74 -8.41
CA PHE A 455 -27.30 -3.28 -9.50
C PHE A 455 -27.72 -4.74 -9.30
N PHE A 456 -27.00 -5.50 -8.46
CA PHE A 456 -27.36 -6.88 -8.11
C PHE A 456 -28.12 -7.00 -6.78
N TRP A 457 -28.53 -5.89 -6.16
CA TRP A 457 -29.55 -5.97 -5.10
C TRP A 457 -30.81 -6.55 -5.74
N PRO A 458 -31.31 -7.74 -5.32
CA PRO A 458 -32.49 -8.31 -5.93
C PRO A 458 -33.65 -7.33 -5.72
N CYS A 459 -34.45 -7.14 -6.77
CA CYS A 459 -35.76 -6.50 -6.77
C CYS A 459 -36.74 -7.16 -5.78
N CYS A 460 -36.45 -7.16 -4.48
CA CYS A 460 -37.36 -7.58 -3.41
C CYS A 460 -37.98 -6.39 -2.67
N ALA A 461 -37.71 -5.15 -3.11
CA ALA A 461 -38.22 -3.95 -2.47
C ALA A 461 -39.16 -3.15 -3.36
N THR A 462 -40.09 -3.79 -4.07
CA THR A 462 -41.38 -3.18 -4.47
C THR A 462 -42.33 -4.26 -4.93
N ASP A 463 -43.04 -4.89 -4.01
CA ASP A 463 -44.37 -5.42 -4.33
C ASP A 463 -45.36 -4.86 -3.32
N ARG A 464 -45.85 -3.63 -3.60
CA ARG A 464 -47.08 -3.14 -3.01
C ARG A 464 -48.23 -3.87 -3.71
N ASN A 465 -48.45 -5.14 -3.35
CA ASN A 465 -49.72 -5.88 -3.49
C ASN A 465 -49.54 -7.36 -3.15
N VAL A 466 -49.07 -7.68 -1.94
CA VAL A 466 -49.32 -9.02 -1.37
C VAL A 466 -49.85 -8.84 0.04
N ALA A 467 -51.10 -9.27 0.22
CA ALA A 467 -51.78 -9.29 1.49
C ALA A 467 -51.03 -10.16 2.51
N ARG A 468 -51.11 -9.73 3.76
CA ARG A 468 -50.60 -10.35 4.99
C ARG A 468 -50.57 -11.89 4.96
N THR A 469 -49.38 -12.46 5.12
CA THR A 469 -49.15 -13.71 5.86
C THR A 469 -47.85 -13.57 6.67
N PRO A 470 -47.86 -13.76 8.00
CA PRO A 470 -46.66 -13.67 8.83
C PRO A 470 -45.88 -14.99 8.79
N GLY A 471 -44.59 -14.92 8.48
CA GLY A 471 -43.64 -16.02 8.65
C GLY A 471 -42.87 -16.42 7.39
N MET A 472 -41.92 -15.58 6.98
CA MET A 472 -40.78 -15.99 6.13
C MET A 472 -39.67 -14.95 6.28
N GLU A 473 -38.67 -15.25 7.10
CA GLU A 473 -37.42 -14.50 7.15
C GLU A 473 -36.51 -14.93 5.99
N CYS A 474 -36.06 -13.98 5.19
CA CYS A 474 -35.00 -14.18 4.20
C CYS A 474 -33.64 -13.94 4.86
N GLY A 475 -32.97 -15.01 5.30
CA GLY A 475 -31.56 -15.00 5.69
C GLY A 475 -30.61 -15.36 4.53
N PRO A 476 -29.33 -14.96 4.56
CA PRO A 476 -28.35 -15.31 3.54
C PRO A 476 -28.06 -16.82 3.54
N ARG A 477 -27.96 -17.42 2.35
CA ARG A 477 -27.57 -18.82 2.17
C ARG A 477 -26.18 -19.06 2.76
N HIS A 478 -26.13 -19.74 3.92
CA HIS A 478 -24.92 -20.39 4.38
C HIS A 478 -24.61 -21.61 3.52
N SER A 479 -23.34 -21.73 3.14
CA SER A 479 -22.73 -22.89 2.50
C SER A 479 -23.03 -24.18 3.29
N ALA A 480 -23.30 -25.24 2.54
CA ALA A 480 -23.64 -26.57 3.03
C ALA A 480 -22.60 -27.15 4.01
N MET A 481 -23.08 -27.67 5.15
CA MET A 481 -22.39 -28.73 5.92
C MET A 481 -22.74 -30.10 5.32
N PRO A 482 -21.83 -31.10 5.37
CA PRO A 482 -22.14 -32.47 4.95
C PRO A 482 -22.91 -33.24 6.04
N PRO A 483 -23.58 -34.35 5.70
CA PRO A 483 -24.61 -34.95 6.56
C PRO A 483 -24.00 -35.76 7.71
N GLN A 484 -24.52 -35.54 8.91
CA GLN A 484 -24.38 -36.46 10.04
C GLN A 484 -25.32 -37.66 9.85
N ALA A 485 -24.77 -38.86 9.95
CA ALA A 485 -25.51 -40.11 10.03
C ALA A 485 -26.05 -40.33 11.45
N HIS A 486 -27.32 -40.70 11.58
CA HIS A 486 -27.90 -41.21 12.81
C HIS A 486 -28.28 -42.69 12.65
N SER A 487 -27.76 -43.53 13.54
CA SER A 487 -28.42 -44.65 14.26
C SER A 487 -27.30 -45.49 14.90
N ALA A 488 -27.39 -46.11 16.07
CA ALA A 488 -28.47 -46.29 17.03
C ALA A 488 -27.85 -46.46 18.43
N SER A 489 -28.64 -46.12 19.43
CA SER A 489 -28.43 -46.41 20.85
C SER A 489 -28.51 -47.91 21.16
N HIS A 490 -27.61 -48.42 22.00
CA HIS A 490 -27.94 -49.50 22.94
C HIS A 490 -27.35 -49.21 24.32
N SER A 491 -28.23 -49.36 25.31
CA SER A 491 -28.07 -49.20 26.75
C SER A 491 -27.53 -50.47 27.43
N ALA A 492 -26.69 -50.31 28.46
CA ALA A 492 -26.61 -51.13 29.68
C ALA A 492 -25.48 -50.52 30.56
N SER A 493 -25.77 -49.77 31.62
CA SER A 493 -26.03 -50.20 33.01
C SER A 493 -24.84 -50.86 33.74
N HIS A 494 -24.41 -50.19 34.83
CA HIS A 494 -23.96 -50.71 36.14
C HIS A 494 -22.55 -50.39 36.69
N SER A 495 -22.57 -50.11 38.01
CA SER A 495 -21.54 -50.04 39.05
C SER A 495 -20.48 -48.93 38.94
N ALA A 496 -20.45 -47.90 39.79
CA ALA A 496 -20.18 -47.87 41.24
C ALA A 496 -18.73 -48.26 41.60
N SER A 497 -17.89 -47.30 41.97
CA SER A 497 -17.29 -47.17 43.32
C SER A 497 -16.03 -46.28 43.38
N ARG A 498 -16.04 -45.39 44.39
CA ARG A 498 -14.96 -44.95 45.30
C ARG A 498 -13.55 -44.56 44.79
N ALA A 499 -13.26 -43.28 45.00
CA ALA A 499 -12.19 -42.70 45.85
C ALA A 499 -10.95 -43.53 46.28
N ALA A 500 -9.77 -42.98 45.99
CA ALA A 500 -8.54 -42.83 46.82
C ALA A 500 -7.54 -42.00 45.98
N SER A 501 -7.07 -40.79 46.34
CA SER A 501 -6.04 -40.38 47.33
C SER A 501 -4.67 -41.07 47.18
N SER A 502 -3.62 -40.24 47.05
CA SER A 502 -2.15 -40.48 47.19
C SER A 502 -1.52 -41.50 46.22
N ASP A 503 -0.40 -41.26 45.55
CA ASP A 503 0.80 -40.44 45.82
C ASP A 503 1.25 -39.59 44.62
#